data_AF-J3AGE2-F1
#
_entry.id   AF-J3AGE2-F1
#
_cell.length_a   1.000
_cell.length_b   1.000
_cell.length_c   1.000
_cell.angle_alpha   90.00
_cell.angle_beta   90.00
_cell.angle_gamma   90.00
#
_symmetry.space_group_name_H-M   'P 1'
#
loop_
_entity.id
_entity.type
_entity.pdbx_description
1 polymer ?
#
loop_
_entity_poly.entity_id
_entity_poly.type
_entity_poly.pdbx_seq_one_letter_code
_entity_poly.pdbx_strand_id
1 'polypeptide(L)' 'MSLNPESKYPSRRAYVVKLRSDAAPGALVGRLENLVTGRQREFSSAEELLESIDSDLASAVSEKAVDTDRE' A
#
# COMPACT_ATOMS: atom_id res chain seq x y z
N MET A 1 14.97 -3.77 20.53
CA MET A 1 14.87 -4.76 19.44
C MET A 1 15.27 -4.07 18.15
N SER A 2 16.33 -4.53 17.49
CA SER A 2 16.75 -4.06 16.18
C SER A 2 16.06 -4.91 15.12
N LEU A 3 15.12 -4.31 14.39
CA LEU A 3 14.48 -4.96 13.25
C LEU A 3 15.52 -5.05 12.13
N ASN A 4 15.66 -6.23 11.53
CA ASN A 4 16.60 -6.49 10.45
C ASN A 4 16.25 -5.61 9.23
N PRO A 5 17.15 -4.72 8.76
CA PRO A 5 16.86 -3.81 7.66
C PRO A 5 16.70 -4.51 6.31
N GLU A 6 17.30 -5.70 6.14
CA GLU A 6 17.15 -6.52 4.94
C GLU A 6 16.12 -7.62 5.17
N SER A 7 14.84 -7.28 4.98
CA SER A 7 13.81 -8.31 4.82
C SER A 7 14.01 -9.02 3.49
N LYS A 8 14.43 -10.29 3.53
CA LYS A 8 14.54 -11.23 2.39
C LYS A 8 13.25 -11.40 1.57
N TYR A 9 12.14 -10.81 2.01
CA TYR A 9 10.88 -10.71 1.30
C TYR A 9 10.48 -9.24 1.24
N PRO A 10 9.99 -8.72 0.09
CA PRO A 10 9.52 -7.35 0.04
C PRO A 10 8.25 -7.22 0.89
N SER A 11 8.42 -6.96 2.18
CA SER A 11 7.34 -6.71 3.14
C SER A 11 6.62 -5.39 2.84
N ARG A 12 7.25 -4.49 2.06
CA ARG A 12 6.71 -3.18 1.64
C ARG A 12 5.38 -3.23 0.88
N ARG A 13 4.92 -4.43 0.49
CA ARG A 13 3.67 -4.66 -0.28
C ARG A 13 2.61 -5.44 0.52
N ALA A 14 2.71 -5.42 1.84
CA ALA A 14 1.69 -6.00 2.71
C ALA A 14 0.59 -4.97 2.96
N TYR A 15 -0.63 -5.31 2.56
CA TYR A 15 -1.80 -4.44 2.70
C TYR A 15 -2.91 -5.13 3.48
N VAL A 16 -3.70 -4.34 4.20
CA VAL A 16 -4.98 -4.75 4.77
C VAL A 16 -6.08 -4.03 4.01
N VAL A 17 -7.03 -4.81 3.49
CA VAL A 17 -8.27 -4.28 2.91
C VAL A 17 -9.39 -4.47 3.91
N LYS A 18 -10.04 -3.38 4.30
CA LYS A 18 -11.23 -3.37 5.15
C LYS A 18 -12.41 -2.97 4.30
N LEU A 19 -13.27 -3.94 3.98
CA LEU A 19 -14.55 -3.66 3.33
C LEU A 19 -15.53 -3.12 4.36
N ARG A 20 -16.33 -2.15 3.95
CA ARG A 20 -17.47 -1.73 4.77
C ARG A 20 -18.60 -2.74 4.68
N SER A 21 -19.50 -2.70 5.65
CA SER A 21 -20.66 -3.60 5.74
C SER A 21 -21.64 -3.47 4.56
N ASP A 22 -21.59 -2.36 3.83
CA ASP A 22 -22.41 -2.05 2.66
C ASP A 22 -21.71 -2.32 1.32
N ALA A 23 -20.51 -2.91 1.33
CA ALA A 23 -19.80 -3.27 0.10
C ALA A 23 -20.55 -4.37 -0.67
N ALA A 24 -20.73 -4.15 -1.96
CA ALA A 24 -21.34 -5.10 -2.89
C ALA A 24 -20.43 -5.37 -4.10
N PRO A 25 -20.61 -6.47 -4.86
CA PRO A 25 -19.78 -6.79 -6.02
C PRO A 25 -19.69 -5.67 -7.09
N GLY A 26 -20.68 -4.78 -7.16
CA GLY A 26 -20.68 -3.60 -8.05
C GLY A 26 -20.45 -2.26 -7.35
N ALA A 27 -20.21 -2.26 -6.04
CA ALA A 27 -20.00 -1.08 -5.21
C ALA A 27 -18.99 -1.43 -4.11
N LEU A 28 -17.74 -1.62 -4.52
CA LEU A 28 -16.65 -1.98 -3.62
C LEU A 28 -16.23 -0.74 -2.84
N VAL A 29 -16.67 -0.63 -1.59
CA VAL A 29 -16.36 0.51 -0.72
C VAL A 29 -15.65 0.04 0.54
N GLY A 30 -14.59 0.74 0.91
CA GLY A 30 -13.73 0.33 2.01
C GLY A 30 -12.52 1.21 2.22
N ARG A 31 -11.52 0.66 2.90
CA ARG A 31 -10.23 1.31 3.14
C ARG A 31 -9.08 0.34 2.93
N LEU A 32 -8.05 0.82 2.25
CA LEU A 32 -6.76 0.16 2.10
C LEU A 32 -5.76 0.74 3.10
N GLU A 33 -4.96 -0.12 3.72
CA GLU A 33 -3.89 0.25 4.65
C GLU A 33 -2.60 -0.49 4.28
N ASN A 34 -1.51 0.26 4.00
CA ASN A 34 -0.18 -0.32 3.83
C ASN A 34 0.44 -0.56 5.21
N LEU A 35 0.78 -1.82 5.51
CA LEU A 35 1.30 -2.20 6.83
C LEU A 35 2.73 -1.74 7.10
N VAL A 36 3.48 -1.39 6.07
CA VAL A 36 4.87 -0.91 6.21
C VAL A 36 4.95 0.60 6.29
N THR A 37 4.16 1.31 5.47
CA THR A 37 4.18 2.79 5.49
C THR A 37 3.15 3.39 6.44
N GLY A 38 2.18 2.59 6.90
CA GLY A 38 1.04 3.06 7.71
C GLY A 38 0.04 3.92 6.94
N ARG A 39 0.24 4.13 5.63
CA ARG A 39 -0.64 4.97 4.81
C ARG A 39 -1.99 4.29 4.65
N GLN A 40 -3.05 5.09 4.79
CA GLN A 40 -4.43 4.65 4.65
C GLN A 40 -5.14 5.47 3.57
N ARG A 41 -5.95 4.82 2.73
CA ARG A 41 -6.83 5.48 1.75
C ARG A 41 -8.18 4.80 1.68
N GLU A 42 -9.23 5.60 1.72
CA GLU A 42 -10.59 5.14 1.45
C GLU A 42 -10.77 4.97 -0.06
N PHE A 43 -11.64 4.03 -0.44
CA PHE A 43 -12.03 3.81 -1.83
C PHE A 43 -13.53 3.51 -1.87
N SER A 44 -14.17 3.91 -2.96
CA SER A 44 -15.59 3.73 -3.25
C SER A 44 -15.86 2.89 -4.50
N SER A 45 -14.81 2.55 -5.23
CA SER A 45 -14.85 1.63 -6.35
C SER A 45 -13.61 0.72 -6.41
N ALA A 46 -13.67 -0.29 -7.28
CA ALA A 46 -12.52 -1.16 -7.53
C ALA A 46 -11.37 -0.41 -8.23
N GLU A 47 -11.70 0.53 -9.11
CA GLU A 47 -10.74 1.38 -9.82
C GLU A 47 -9.95 2.24 -8.84
N GLU A 48 -10.63 2.90 -7.88
CA GLU A 48 -9.96 3.70 -6.84
C GLU A 48 -9.04 2.84 -5.96
N LEU A 49 -9.46 1.61 -5.62
CA LEU A 49 -8.61 0.67 -4.89
C LEU A 49 -7.34 0.34 -5.69
N LEU A 50 -7.46 0.04 -6.98
CA LEU A 50 -6.29 -0.27 -7.83
C LEU A 50 -5.38 0.95 -7.99
N GLU A 51 -5.93 2.13 -8.24
CA GLU A 51 -5.17 3.38 -8.34
C GLU A 51 -4.40 3.70 -7.05
N SER A 52 -4.99 3.38 -5.89
CA SER A 52 -4.33 3.55 -4.60
C SER A 52 -3.11 2.64 -4.42
N ILE A 53 -3.16 1.41 -4.94
CA ILE A 53 -2.04 0.47 -4.94
C ILE A 53 -0.98 0.92 -5.93
N ASP A 54 -1.36 1.29 -7.16
CA ASP A 54 -0.43 1.75 -8.19
C ASP A 54 0.32 3.00 -7.75
N SER A 55 -0.37 3.97 -7.13
CA SER A 55 0.24 5.17 -6.58
C SER A 55 1.27 4.87 -5.49
N ASP A 56 0.98 3.89 -4.64
CA ASP A 56 1.87 3.46 -3.56
C ASP A 56 3.09 2.70 -4.10
N LEU A 57 2.88 1.86 -5.12
CA LEU A 57 3.96 1.18 -5.85
C LEU A 57 4.88 2.18 -6.56
N ALA A 58 4.33 3.19 -7.23
CA ALA A 58 5.11 4.24 -7.89
C ALA A 58 5.93 5.05 -6.87
N SER A 59 5.33 5.39 -5.73
CA SER A 59 6.02 6.10 -4.65
C SER A 59 7.22 5.30 -4.11
N ALA A 60 7.05 3.99 -3.90
CA ALA A 60 8.11 3.13 -3.39
C ALA A 60 9.31 3.00 -4.36
N VAL A 61 9.09 3.12 -5.67
CA VAL A 61 10.16 3.14 -6.67
C VAL A 61 10.97 4.44 -6.58
N SER A 62 10.31 5.58 -6.41
CA SER A 62 10.99 6.87 -6.26
C SER A 62 11.85 6.93 -4.99
N GLU A 63 11.39 6.36 -3.87
CA GLU A 63 12.16 6.34 -2.62
C GLU A 63 13.44 5.49 -2.72
N LYS A 64 13.44 4.43 -3.53
CA LYS A 64 14.63 3.59 -3.77
C LYS A 64 15.72 4.31 -4.55
N ALA A 65 15.34 5.19 -5.48
CA ALA A 65 16.28 5.95 -6.30
C ALA A 65 17.05 7.00 -5.46
N VAL A 66 16.43 7.57 -4.44
CA VAL A 66 17.06 8.57 -3.55
C VAL A 66 18.06 7.94 -2.57
N ASP A 67 17.87 6.66 -2.22
CA ASP A 67 18.75 5.91 -1.33
C ASP A 67 20.04 5.44 -2.04
N THR A 68 19.97 5.20 -3.35
CA THR A 68 21.13 4.72 -4.15
C THR A 68 22.11 5.84 -4.50
N ASP A 69 21.71 7.12 -4.39
CA ASP A 69 22.56 8.29 -4.68
C ASP A 69 23.36 8.77 -3.45
N ARG A 70 23.28 8.03 -2.33
CA ARG A 70 23.92 8.38 -1.05
C ARG A 70 25.03 7.42 -0.62
N GLU A 71 25.51 6.55 -1.50
CA GLU A 71 26.61 5.60 -1.24
C GLU A 71 27.91 5.99 -1.95
#